data_AF-A0A6M1DK47-F1
#
_entry.id   AF-A0A6M1DK47-F1
#
_cell.length_a   1.000
_cell.length_b   1.000
_cell.length_c   1.000
_cell.angle_alpha   90.00
_cell.angle_beta   90.00
_cell.angle_gamma   90.00
#
_symmetry.space_group_name_H-M   'P 1'
#
loop_
_entity.id
_entity.type
_entity.pdbx_description
1 polymer ?
#
loop_
_entity_poly.entity_id
_entity_poly.type
_entity_poly.pdbx_seq_one_letter_code
_entity_poly.pdbx_strand_id
1 'polypeptide(L)'
;MKRTPVLIDVNGVPLRESLSYTGGGAGFGGQMAEWLPPSQSADAALLPALRLGNARADDLVRNNGIAANAVALHKDHIVGHMFLISYRPNWRWLGMRETAAKSFVDEVEAAWSEYAEGMFGEIDVEGKRTFTEFIREGVGVHAFNGEIFVQPVWDTESTQLFRTRFKAVSPKRVDTPGHGIGNRFLRAGVEV
;
A
#
# COMPACT_ATOMS: atom_id res chain seq x y z
N MET A 1 4.02 38.83 -43.24
CA MET A 1 4.54 38.15 -42.04
C MET A 1 4.74 39.17 -40.93
N LYS A 2 3.87 39.20 -39.91
CA LYS A 2 4.07 40.08 -38.74
C LYS A 2 5.11 39.42 -37.82
N ARG A 3 6.22 40.10 -37.57
CA ARG A 3 7.24 39.64 -36.61
C ARG A 3 6.64 39.74 -35.20
N THR A 4 6.72 38.65 -34.45
CA THR A 4 6.32 38.60 -33.04
C THR A 4 7.25 39.52 -32.24
N PRO A 5 6.73 40.43 -31.38
CA PRO A 5 7.58 41.31 -30.58
C PRO A 5 8.41 40.49 -29.59
N VAL A 6 9.71 40.79 -29.50
CA VAL A 6 10.66 40.16 -28.58
C VAL A 6 10.98 41.13 -27.46
N LEU A 7 10.82 40.68 -26.21
CA LEU A 7 11.20 41.46 -25.03
C LEU A 7 12.73 41.45 -24.88
N ILE A 8 13.32 42.62 -24.74
CA ILE A 8 14.76 42.84 -24.60
C ILE A 8 15.10 43.32 -23.19
N ASP A 9 16.27 42.95 -22.69
CA ASP A 9 16.79 43.43 -21.42
C ASP A 9 17.33 44.87 -21.53
N VAL A 10 17.83 45.39 -20.40
CA VAL A 10 18.39 46.75 -20.31
C VAL A 10 19.64 46.97 -21.17
N ASN A 11 20.27 45.90 -21.65
CA ASN A 11 21.44 45.92 -22.53
C ASN A 11 21.09 45.63 -23.99
N GLY A 12 19.79 45.53 -24.32
CA GLY A 12 19.31 45.25 -25.68
C GLY A 12 19.44 43.79 -26.11
N VAL A 13 19.75 42.87 -25.18
CA VAL A 13 19.81 41.43 -25.45
C VAL A 13 18.41 40.84 -25.26
N PRO A 14 17.92 39.97 -26.16
CA PRO A 14 16.66 39.27 -25.95
C PRO A 14 16.63 38.60 -24.58
N LEU A 15 15.59 38.89 -23.78
CA LEU A 15 15.39 38.25 -22.49
C LEU A 15 15.31 36.73 -22.73
N ARG A 16 16.17 35.97 -22.05
CA ARG A 16 16.07 34.51 -22.06
C ARG A 16 14.69 34.14 -21.53
N GLU A 17 14.00 33.29 -22.28
CA GLU A 17 12.76 32.67 -21.81
C GLU A 17 13.05 32.06 -20.43
N SER A 18 12.38 32.59 -19.40
CA SER A 18 12.69 32.19 -18.03
C SER A 18 12.48 30.69 -17.89
N LEU A 19 13.42 30.00 -17.23
CA LEU A 19 13.29 28.61 -16.79
C LEU A 19 12.25 28.47 -15.66
N SER A 20 11.11 29.16 -15.80
CA SER A 20 9.92 28.88 -15.02
C SER A 20 9.50 27.43 -15.26
N TYR A 21 9.05 26.76 -14.21
CA TYR A 21 8.55 25.39 -14.30
C TYR A 21 7.40 25.34 -15.31
N THR A 22 7.65 24.74 -16.48
CA THR A 22 6.65 24.49 -17.52
C THR A 22 6.15 23.06 -17.40
N GLY A 23 5.25 22.81 -16.45
CA GLY A 23 4.52 21.55 -16.38
C GLY A 23 3.66 21.36 -17.64
N GLY A 24 4.15 20.61 -18.62
CA GLY A 24 3.48 20.36 -19.90
C GLY A 24 4.01 21.16 -21.11
N GLY A 25 5.12 21.88 -20.98
CA GLY A 25 5.80 22.50 -22.12
C GLY A 25 6.58 21.48 -22.97
N ALA A 26 7.17 21.92 -24.09
CA ALA A 26 7.92 21.05 -25.01
C ALA A 26 9.23 20.46 -24.43
N GLY A 27 9.55 20.70 -23.16
CA GLY A 27 10.81 20.29 -22.53
C GLY A 27 12.02 21.07 -23.03
N PHE A 28 13.19 20.82 -22.43
CA PHE A 28 14.44 21.46 -22.85
C PHE A 28 14.87 20.91 -24.22
N GLY A 29 14.75 21.72 -25.27
CA GLY A 29 15.09 21.30 -26.64
C GLY A 29 14.00 20.54 -27.39
N GLY A 30 12.73 20.61 -26.95
CA GLY A 30 11.58 20.12 -27.73
C GLY A 30 11.24 18.63 -27.54
N GLN A 31 11.90 17.94 -26.60
CA GLN A 31 11.72 16.49 -26.36
C GLN A 31 10.30 16.08 -25.99
N MET A 32 9.53 16.98 -25.38
CA MET A 32 8.13 16.76 -25.00
C MET A 32 7.13 17.40 -25.97
N ALA A 33 7.59 17.96 -27.10
CA ALA A 33 6.71 18.61 -28.07
C ALA A 33 5.62 17.68 -28.63
N GLU A 34 5.93 16.38 -28.74
CA GLU A 34 5.03 15.34 -29.24
C GLU A 34 4.48 14.44 -28.12
N TRP A 35 4.76 14.77 -26.85
CA TRP A 35 4.29 14.01 -25.70
C TRP A 35 2.83 14.38 -25.37
N LEU A 36 1.90 13.66 -25.98
CA LEU A 36 0.44 13.84 -25.82
C LEU A 36 -0.18 12.64 -25.08
N PRO A 37 -0.01 12.51 -23.75
CA PRO A 37 -0.56 11.39 -23.00
C PRO A 37 -2.09 11.47 -22.98
N PRO A 38 -2.81 10.36 -23.18
CA PRO A 38 -4.26 10.34 -23.06
C PRO A 38 -4.68 10.57 -21.60
N SER A 39 -5.80 11.27 -21.40
CA SER A 39 -6.44 11.33 -20.08
C SER A 39 -7.01 9.95 -19.74
N GLN A 40 -6.56 9.37 -18.63
CA GLN A 40 -6.93 8.03 -18.18
C GLN A 40 -7.26 8.03 -16.69
N SER A 41 -8.14 7.14 -16.25
CA SER A 41 -8.26 6.82 -14.83
C SER A 41 -7.01 6.08 -14.34
N ALA A 42 -6.79 6.03 -13.02
CA ALA A 42 -5.68 5.28 -12.43
C ALA A 42 -5.67 3.80 -12.91
N ASP A 43 -6.83 3.13 -12.89
CA ASP A 43 -6.98 1.76 -13.38
C ASP A 43 -6.56 1.62 -14.85
N ALA A 44 -7.06 2.52 -15.72
CA ALA A 44 -6.79 2.43 -17.15
C ALA A 44 -5.31 2.63 -17.48
N ALA A 45 -4.60 3.44 -16.68
CA ALA A 45 -3.16 3.65 -16.80
C ALA A 45 -2.34 2.48 -16.23
N LEU A 46 -2.78 1.87 -15.13
CA LEU A 46 -2.01 0.86 -14.39
C LEU A 46 -2.25 -0.57 -14.88
N LEU A 47 -3.51 -0.99 -15.03
CA LEU A 47 -3.88 -2.39 -15.27
C LEU A 47 -3.21 -3.05 -16.49
N PRO A 48 -3.00 -2.36 -17.63
CA PRO A 48 -2.32 -2.96 -18.78
C PRO A 48 -0.88 -3.41 -18.48
N ALA A 49 -0.19 -2.71 -17.57
CA ALA A 49 1.21 -2.98 -17.24
C ALA A 49 1.37 -3.71 -15.89
N LEU A 50 0.33 -3.77 -15.06
CA LEU A 50 0.39 -4.26 -13.68
C LEU A 50 1.01 -5.66 -13.57
N ARG A 51 0.58 -6.63 -14.39
CA ARG A 51 1.10 -8.01 -14.35
C ARG A 51 2.61 -8.06 -14.66
N LEU A 52 3.04 -7.34 -15.69
CA LEU A 52 4.46 -7.29 -16.07
C LEU A 52 5.28 -6.53 -15.02
N GLY A 53 4.73 -5.45 -14.45
CA GLY A 53 5.34 -4.71 -13.35
C GLY A 53 5.58 -5.60 -12.14
N ASN A 54 4.57 -6.33 -11.69
CA ASN A 54 4.66 -7.26 -10.55
C ASN A 54 5.67 -8.39 -10.82
N ALA A 55 5.70 -8.95 -12.03
CA ALA A 55 6.68 -9.98 -12.40
C ALA A 55 8.12 -9.44 -12.38
N ARG A 56 8.35 -8.21 -12.84
CA ARG A 56 9.66 -7.54 -12.77
C ARG A 56 10.06 -7.22 -11.33
N ALA A 57 9.12 -6.80 -10.50
CA ALA A 57 9.37 -6.52 -9.10
C ALA A 57 9.75 -7.79 -8.33
N ASP A 58 9.06 -8.90 -8.59
CA ASP A 58 9.41 -10.22 -8.03
C ASP A 58 10.83 -10.64 -8.39
N ASP A 59 11.17 -10.55 -9.69
CA ASP A 59 12.48 -10.95 -10.19
C ASP A 59 13.58 -10.09 -9.56
N LEU A 60 13.34 -8.78 -9.48
CA LEU A 60 14.26 -7.83 -8.87
C LEU A 60 14.51 -8.16 -7.39
N VAL A 61 13.47 -8.39 -6.60
CA VAL A 61 13.61 -8.70 -5.16
C VAL A 61 14.30 -10.04 -4.94
N ARG A 62 14.10 -11.03 -5.83
CA ARG A 62 14.74 -12.36 -5.71
C ARG A 62 16.21 -12.36 -6.11
N ASN A 63 16.58 -11.59 -7.13
CA ASN A 63 17.90 -11.69 -7.77
C ASN A 63 18.85 -10.52 -7.44
N ASN A 64 18.36 -9.43 -6.84
CA ASN A 64 19.18 -8.27 -6.50
C ASN A 64 19.26 -8.06 -4.97
N GLY A 65 20.46 -8.24 -4.41
CA GLY A 65 20.70 -8.09 -2.97
C GLY A 65 20.37 -6.70 -2.42
N ILE A 66 20.49 -5.63 -3.21
CA ILE A 66 20.12 -4.27 -2.79
C ILE A 66 18.59 -4.17 -2.66
N ALA A 67 17.83 -4.71 -3.61
CA ALA A 67 16.38 -4.72 -3.56
C ALA A 67 15.85 -5.60 -2.41
N ALA A 68 16.43 -6.79 -2.25
CA ALA A 68 16.10 -7.69 -1.14
C ALA A 68 16.34 -7.03 0.22
N ASN A 69 17.49 -6.36 0.38
CA ASN A 69 17.81 -5.62 1.61
C ASN A 69 16.88 -4.43 1.82
N ALA A 70 16.51 -3.70 0.77
CA ALA A 70 15.55 -2.59 0.88
C ALA A 70 14.19 -3.06 1.40
N VAL A 71 13.68 -4.20 0.92
CA VAL A 71 12.43 -4.81 1.43
C VAL A 71 12.59 -5.26 2.88
N ALA A 72 13.73 -5.85 3.25
CA ALA A 72 14.02 -6.24 4.63
C ALA A 72 14.00 -5.03 5.59
N LEU A 73 14.74 -3.97 5.25
CA LEU A 73 14.77 -2.72 6.00
C LEU A 73 13.39 -2.08 6.10
N HIS A 74 12.60 -2.11 5.03
CA HIS A 74 11.25 -1.57 5.03
C HIS A 74 10.33 -2.31 6.02
N LYS A 75 10.41 -3.65 6.08
CA LYS A 75 9.70 -4.46 7.08
C LYS A 75 10.15 -4.13 8.49
N ASP A 76 11.46 -4.01 8.71
CA ASP A 76 12.01 -3.76 10.06
C ASP A 76 11.67 -2.36 10.57
N HIS A 77 11.70 -1.34 9.71
CA HIS A 77 11.34 0.03 10.08
C HIS A 77 9.86 0.20 10.40
N ILE A 78 8.97 -0.51 9.69
CA ILE A 78 7.53 -0.39 9.91
C ILE A 78 7.07 -1.25 11.09
N VAL A 79 7.51 -2.50 11.14
CA VAL A 79 6.95 -3.47 12.10
C VAL A 79 7.79 -3.56 13.37
N GLY A 80 9.11 -3.45 13.25
CA GLY A 80 10.02 -3.63 14.38
C GLY A 80 9.97 -5.04 14.96
N HIS A 81 10.23 -5.17 16.26
CA HIS A 81 10.28 -6.46 16.94
C HIS A 81 8.88 -7.08 17.14
N MET A 82 7.89 -6.27 17.55
CA MET A 82 6.54 -6.72 17.87
C MET A 82 5.54 -5.62 17.53
N PHE A 83 4.43 -5.98 16.90
CA PHE A 83 3.41 -5.04 16.42
C PHE A 83 2.28 -4.88 17.45
N LEU A 84 2.57 -4.09 18.48
CA LEU A 84 1.65 -3.85 19.60
C LEU A 84 0.59 -2.79 19.28
N ILE A 85 -0.57 -2.94 19.89
CA ILE A 85 -1.58 -1.88 19.92
C ILE A 85 -1.25 -0.86 21.01
N SER A 86 -1.69 0.39 20.80
CA SER A 86 -1.82 1.39 21.87
C SER A 86 -3.29 1.78 21.95
N TYR A 87 -4.02 1.20 22.89
CA TYR A 87 -5.45 1.40 22.97
C TYR A 87 -5.79 2.66 23.75
N ARG A 88 -6.45 3.63 23.10
CA ARG A 88 -6.83 4.92 23.70
C ARG A 88 -8.34 5.15 23.61
N PRO A 89 -9.14 4.43 24.42
CA PRO A 89 -10.58 4.59 24.40
C PRO A 89 -10.99 5.97 24.90
N ASN A 90 -12.05 6.52 24.31
CA ASN A 90 -12.76 7.65 24.90
C ASN A 90 -13.58 7.16 26.12
N TRP A 91 -12.91 7.03 27.26
CA TRP A 91 -13.49 6.48 28.48
C TRP A 91 -14.72 7.27 28.98
N ARG A 92 -14.79 8.58 28.73
CA ARG A 92 -15.95 9.41 29.06
C ARG A 92 -17.18 9.00 28.26
N TRP A 93 -16.99 8.76 26.96
CA TRP A 93 -18.06 8.27 26.08
C TRP A 93 -18.52 6.87 26.46
N LEU A 94 -17.59 6.01 26.89
CA LEU A 94 -17.90 4.68 27.40
C LEU A 94 -18.58 4.69 28.79
N GLY A 95 -18.82 5.87 29.39
CA GLY A 95 -19.43 5.99 30.71
C GLY A 95 -18.54 5.47 31.85
N MET A 96 -17.23 5.33 31.60
CA MET A 96 -16.28 4.82 32.58
C MET A 96 -15.85 5.93 33.53
N ARG A 97 -15.37 5.54 34.71
CA ARG A 97 -14.61 6.44 35.57
C ARG A 97 -13.16 6.50 35.09
N GLU A 98 -12.53 7.65 35.22
CA GLU A 98 -11.12 7.84 34.84
C GLU A 98 -10.19 6.83 35.52
N THR A 99 -10.44 6.53 36.80
CA THR A 99 -9.66 5.57 37.59
C THR A 99 -9.77 4.13 37.06
N ALA A 100 -10.89 3.76 36.44
CA ALA A 100 -11.10 2.44 35.85
C ALA A 100 -10.62 2.35 34.39
N ALA A 101 -10.40 3.49 33.73
CA ALA A 101 -9.98 3.51 32.34
C ALA A 101 -8.60 2.88 32.15
N LYS A 102 -7.67 3.12 33.08
CA LYS A 102 -6.32 2.57 32.99
C LYS A 102 -6.31 1.04 33.09
N SER A 103 -6.95 0.46 34.10
CA SER A 103 -7.00 -1.00 34.27
C SER A 103 -7.69 -1.68 33.09
N PHE A 104 -8.74 -1.06 32.54
CA PHE A 104 -9.40 -1.57 31.34
C PHE A 104 -8.50 -1.57 30.10
N VAL A 105 -7.69 -0.52 29.91
CA VAL A 105 -6.69 -0.48 28.82
C VAL A 105 -5.68 -1.62 29.01
N ASP A 106 -5.17 -1.80 30.23
CA ASP A 106 -4.22 -2.87 30.53
C ASP A 106 -4.83 -4.27 30.24
N GLU A 107 -6.10 -4.49 30.59
CA GLU A 107 -6.83 -5.73 30.29
C GLU A 107 -7.00 -5.96 28.78
N VAL A 108 -7.35 -4.91 28.03
CA VAL A 108 -7.52 -4.99 26.57
C VAL A 108 -6.19 -5.26 25.86
N GLU A 109 -5.11 -4.59 26.27
CA GLU A 109 -3.79 -4.79 25.68
C GLU A 109 -3.21 -6.17 26.01
N ALA A 110 -3.48 -6.70 27.21
CA ALA A 110 -3.13 -8.07 27.58
C ALA A 110 -3.91 -9.10 26.75
N ALA A 111 -5.24 -8.93 26.65
CA ALA A 111 -6.09 -9.82 25.87
C ALA A 111 -5.75 -9.79 24.37
N TRP A 112 -5.39 -8.61 23.85
CA TRP A 112 -4.88 -8.48 22.49
C TRP A 112 -3.58 -9.25 22.30
N SER A 113 -2.63 -9.13 23.21
CA SER A 113 -1.34 -9.83 23.10
C SER A 113 -1.51 -11.35 23.07
N GLU A 114 -2.41 -11.90 23.89
CA GLU A 114 -2.73 -13.34 23.87
C GLU A 114 -3.32 -13.79 22.52
N TYR A 115 -4.21 -12.98 21.94
CA TYR A 115 -4.82 -13.28 20.65
C TYR A 115 -3.87 -13.10 19.46
N ALA A 116 -3.09 -12.02 19.48
CA ALA A 116 -2.24 -11.58 18.38
C ALA A 116 -0.91 -12.36 18.34
N GLU A 117 -0.33 -12.68 19.49
CA GLU A 117 1.00 -13.28 19.61
C GLU A 117 0.96 -14.67 20.28
N GLY A 118 -0.19 -15.33 20.24
CA GLY A 118 -0.35 -16.68 20.76
C GLY A 118 0.51 -17.71 20.03
N MET A 119 0.88 -18.78 20.75
CA MET A 119 1.86 -19.78 20.32
C MET A 119 1.43 -20.55 19.06
N PHE A 120 0.12 -20.66 18.81
CA PHE A 120 -0.43 -21.47 17.73
C PHE A 120 -0.99 -20.63 16.58
N GLY A 121 -0.68 -19.33 16.54
CA GLY A 121 -1.10 -18.44 15.46
C GLY A 121 -2.62 -18.33 15.38
N GLU A 122 -3.26 -18.10 16.51
CA GLU A 122 -4.72 -18.04 16.69
C GLU A 122 -5.37 -17.08 15.70
N ILE A 123 -4.71 -15.95 15.44
CA ILE A 123 -5.18 -14.93 14.49
C ILE A 123 -5.09 -15.35 13.01
N ASP A 124 -4.23 -16.31 12.66
CA ASP A 124 -4.05 -16.81 11.30
C ASP A 124 -4.90 -18.06 11.09
N VAL A 125 -5.71 -18.10 10.02
CA VAL A 125 -6.52 -19.28 9.67
C VAL A 125 -5.64 -20.51 9.46
N GLU A 126 -4.40 -20.34 8.98
CA GLU A 126 -3.48 -21.46 8.77
C GLU A 126 -2.79 -21.93 10.06
N GLY A 127 -2.90 -21.18 11.16
CA GLY A 127 -2.23 -21.48 12.43
C GLY A 127 -0.71 -21.46 12.35
N LYS A 128 -0.13 -20.63 11.47
CA LYS A 128 1.31 -20.61 11.20
C LYS A 128 2.02 -19.34 11.67
N ARG A 129 1.27 -18.25 11.82
CA ARG A 129 1.84 -16.91 12.01
C ARG A 129 1.18 -16.21 13.18
N THR A 130 1.97 -15.48 13.94
CA THR A 130 1.44 -14.44 14.83
C THR A 130 1.00 -13.22 14.03
N PHE A 131 0.33 -12.26 14.68
CA PHE A 131 -0.07 -11.01 14.07
C PHE A 131 1.12 -10.20 13.60
N THR A 132 2.18 -10.11 14.42
CA THR A 132 3.43 -9.43 14.02
C THR A 132 4.00 -10.04 12.75
N GLU A 133 4.04 -11.37 12.64
CA GLU A 133 4.52 -12.06 11.43
C GLU A 133 3.59 -11.82 10.23
N PHE A 134 2.27 -11.82 10.47
CA PHE A 134 1.26 -11.52 9.46
C PHE A 134 1.40 -10.10 8.89
N ILE A 135 1.64 -9.11 9.75
CA ILE A 135 1.91 -7.73 9.33
C ILE A 135 3.26 -7.63 8.61
N ARG A 136 4.30 -8.33 9.07
CA ARG A 136 5.60 -8.39 8.35
C ARG A 136 5.45 -8.96 6.95
N GLU A 137 4.63 -9.98 6.77
CA GLU A 137 4.30 -10.50 5.44
C GLU A 137 3.57 -9.46 4.61
N GLY A 138 2.52 -8.84 5.17
CA GLY A 138 1.74 -7.81 4.48
C GLY A 138 2.62 -6.65 3.98
N VAL A 139 3.45 -6.07 4.86
CA VAL A 139 4.40 -5.01 4.50
C VAL A 139 5.38 -5.48 3.43
N GLY A 140 5.87 -6.72 3.53
CA GLY A 140 6.73 -7.32 2.52
C GLY A 140 6.05 -7.39 1.16
N VAL A 141 4.83 -7.93 1.09
CA VAL A 141 4.05 -8.05 -0.15
C VAL A 141 3.74 -6.67 -0.73
N HIS A 142 3.35 -5.70 0.10
CA HIS A 142 3.06 -4.34 -0.34
C HIS A 142 4.28 -3.66 -0.97
N ALA A 143 5.48 -3.88 -0.42
CA ALA A 143 6.70 -3.21 -0.88
C ALA A 143 7.03 -3.47 -2.37
N PHE A 144 6.62 -4.61 -2.93
CA PHE A 144 6.92 -4.95 -4.33
C PHE A 144 5.70 -5.30 -5.19
N ASN A 145 4.56 -5.72 -4.62
CA ASN A 145 3.31 -5.91 -5.37
C ASN A 145 2.38 -4.68 -5.30
N GLY A 146 2.58 -3.76 -4.35
CA GLY A 146 1.74 -2.58 -4.15
C GLY A 146 0.42 -2.82 -3.41
N GLU A 147 0.06 -4.07 -3.11
CA GLU A 147 -1.25 -4.43 -2.56
C GLU A 147 -1.15 -5.53 -1.49
N ILE A 148 -2.10 -5.55 -0.56
CA ILE A 148 -2.27 -6.59 0.47
C ILE A 148 -3.73 -7.04 0.43
N PHE A 149 -3.97 -8.34 0.30
CA PHE A 149 -5.32 -8.90 0.42
C PHE A 149 -5.41 -9.83 1.62
N VAL A 150 -6.45 -9.64 2.41
CA VAL A 150 -6.73 -10.43 3.59
C VAL A 150 -8.22 -10.74 3.61
N GLN A 151 -8.57 -12.01 3.83
CA GLN A 151 -9.93 -12.44 4.04
C GLN A 151 -10.17 -12.64 5.54
N PRO A 152 -11.09 -11.89 6.17
CA PRO A 152 -11.53 -12.19 7.52
C PRO A 152 -12.40 -13.45 7.52
N VAL A 153 -12.20 -14.30 8.51
CA VAL A 153 -12.92 -15.56 8.71
C VAL A 153 -13.39 -15.59 10.16
N TRP A 154 -14.64 -15.99 10.38
CA TRP A 154 -15.14 -16.26 11.72
C TRP A 154 -15.11 -17.76 11.95
N ASP A 155 -14.25 -18.22 12.86
CA ASP A 155 -14.09 -19.63 13.20
C ASP A 155 -15.21 -20.08 14.13
N THR A 156 -16.27 -20.66 13.54
CA THR A 156 -17.44 -21.15 14.29
C THR A 156 -17.15 -22.42 15.09
N GLU A 157 -16.08 -23.15 14.74
CA GLU A 157 -15.75 -24.46 15.31
C GLU A 157 -14.81 -24.35 16.52
N SER A 158 -14.02 -23.28 16.60
CA SER A 158 -13.11 -23.03 17.71
C SER A 158 -13.83 -22.74 19.03
N THR A 159 -13.29 -23.31 20.12
CA THR A 159 -13.67 -22.99 21.50
C THR A 159 -12.90 -21.81 22.08
N GLN A 160 -12.02 -21.18 21.30
CA GLN A 160 -11.25 -20.01 21.73
C GLN A 160 -12.17 -18.81 21.98
N LEU A 161 -11.73 -17.93 22.88
CA LEU A 161 -12.42 -16.68 23.20
C LEU A 161 -12.53 -15.78 21.96
N PHE A 162 -11.41 -15.62 21.26
CA PHE A 162 -11.34 -14.86 20.01
C PHE A 162 -11.46 -15.81 18.82
N ARG A 163 -12.46 -15.56 17.96
CA ARG A 163 -12.81 -16.44 16.83
C ARG A 163 -12.64 -15.78 15.47
N THR A 164 -12.43 -14.46 15.44
CA THR A 164 -12.00 -13.81 14.21
C THR A 164 -10.62 -14.33 13.85
N ARG A 165 -10.40 -14.70 12.59
CA ARG A 165 -9.12 -15.13 12.05
C ARG A 165 -8.95 -14.51 10.68
N PHE A 166 -7.73 -14.50 10.16
CA PHE A 166 -7.40 -13.88 8.89
C PHE A 166 -6.65 -14.86 8.00
N LYS A 167 -7.01 -14.85 6.72
CA LYS A 167 -6.30 -15.58 5.67
C LYS A 167 -5.65 -14.59 4.71
N ALA A 168 -4.33 -14.63 4.63
CA ALA A 168 -3.60 -13.88 3.61
C ALA A 168 -3.93 -14.44 2.22
N VAL A 169 -4.25 -13.55 1.28
CA VAL A 169 -4.48 -13.90 -0.13
C VAL A 169 -3.44 -13.16 -0.95
N SER A 170 -2.71 -13.88 -1.80
CA SER A 170 -1.76 -13.22 -2.69
C SER A 170 -2.51 -12.30 -3.67
N PRO A 171 -2.09 -11.03 -3.83
CA PRO A 171 -2.68 -10.11 -4.83
C PRO A 171 -2.70 -10.71 -6.24
N LYS A 172 -1.71 -11.55 -6.56
CA LYS A 172 -1.59 -12.23 -7.87
C LYS A 172 -2.71 -13.23 -8.17
N ARG A 173 -3.50 -13.60 -7.16
CA ARG A 173 -4.67 -14.48 -7.30
C ARG A 173 -5.97 -13.69 -7.47
N VAL A 174 -5.94 -12.38 -7.27
CA VAL A 174 -7.10 -11.50 -7.45
C VAL A 174 -7.05 -10.98 -8.88
N ASP A 175 -8.03 -11.41 -9.68
CA ASP A 175 -8.08 -11.09 -11.10
C ASP A 175 -9.49 -11.25 -11.62
N THR A 176 -9.75 -10.69 -12.81
CA THR A 176 -11.01 -10.91 -13.51
C THR A 176 -11.16 -12.40 -13.83
N PRO A 177 -12.32 -13.03 -13.57
CA PRO A 177 -12.58 -14.42 -13.94
C PRO A 177 -12.22 -14.71 -15.41
N GLY A 178 -11.52 -15.82 -15.64
CA GLY A 178 -11.00 -16.18 -16.97
C GLY A 178 -9.85 -15.31 -17.47
N HIS A 179 -9.23 -14.49 -16.61
CA HIS A 179 -8.15 -13.56 -16.93
C HIS A 179 -8.51 -12.50 -17.98
N GLY A 180 -9.80 -12.17 -18.09
CA GLY A 180 -10.29 -11.16 -19.03
C GLY A 180 -9.86 -9.73 -18.66
N ILE A 181 -10.03 -8.80 -19.60
CA ILE A 181 -9.69 -7.37 -19.44
C ILE A 181 -10.55 -6.68 -18.36
N GLY A 182 -11.69 -7.28 -18.00
CA GLY A 182 -12.70 -6.67 -17.14
C GLY A 182 -13.78 -5.96 -17.96
N ASN A 183 -14.68 -5.29 -17.26
CA ASN A 183 -15.74 -4.47 -17.84
C ASN A 183 -15.99 -3.24 -16.94
N ARG A 184 -17.06 -2.49 -17.20
CA ARG A 184 -17.36 -1.28 -16.43
C ARG A 184 -17.63 -1.53 -14.94
N PHE A 185 -18.07 -2.74 -14.58
CA PHE A 185 -18.47 -3.19 -13.23
C PHE A 185 -17.43 -4.08 -12.54
N LEU A 186 -16.45 -4.63 -13.26
CA LEU A 186 -15.44 -5.55 -12.71
C LEU A 186 -14.10 -5.30 -13.38
N ARG A 187 -13.08 -4.93 -12.60
CA ARG A 187 -11.73 -4.66 -13.11
C ARG A 187 -10.70 -5.30 -12.20
N ALA A 188 -9.82 -6.13 -12.77
CA ALA A 188 -8.76 -6.83 -12.03
C ALA A 188 -9.25 -7.57 -10.77
N GLY A 189 -10.45 -8.16 -10.84
CA GLY A 189 -11.05 -8.91 -9.72
C GLY A 189 -11.75 -8.06 -8.67
N VAL A 190 -11.86 -6.73 -8.87
CA VAL A 190 -12.55 -5.79 -7.98
C VAL A 190 -13.82 -5.28 -8.65
N GLU A 191 -14.94 -5.40 -7.95
CA GLU A 191 -16.24 -4.85 -8.39
C GLU A 191 -16.25 -3.32 -8.19
N VAL A 192 -16.72 -2.57 -9.19
CA VAL A 192 -16.65 -1.10 -9.29
C VAL A 192 -18.02 -0.47 -9.32
#